data_AF-A0AAA9ZY94-F1
#
_entry.id   AF-A0AAA9ZY94-F1
#
_cell.length_a   1.000
_cell.length_b   1.000
_cell.length_c   1.000
_cell.angle_alpha   90.00
_cell.angle_beta   90.00
_cell.angle_gamma   90.00
#
_symmetry.space_group_name_H-M   'P 1'
#
loop_
_entity.id
_entity.type
_entity.pdbx_description
1 polymer ?
#
loop_
_entity_poly.entity_id
_entity_poly.type
_entity_poly.pdbx_seq_one_letter_code
_entity_poly.pdbx_strand_id
1 'polypeptide(L)'
;MGRMEEYQLLSILDFNNVRKRMSVILQRNDTIILYCKGADSVIYDRLGSNQQDLKSRTQEHLNKFAGEGLRTLVLAERRLTKEFFDSWLLRQREAALSLDGREDKLGVIYDEIECDMQLVGVTAIEDKLQDGVPQTIANLQMAGIKIWVLTGVCVVDIFFCFEM
;
A
#
# COMPACT_ATOMS: atom_id res chain seq x y z
N MET A 1 -0.55 0.55 -31.28
CA MET A 1 -1.41 -0.61 -30.98
C MET A 1 -0.79 -1.34 -29.79
N GLY A 2 -1.57 -1.60 -28.73
CA GLY A 2 -1.10 -2.42 -27.60
C GLY A 2 -0.99 -3.89 -27.99
N ARG A 3 -0.10 -4.64 -27.34
CA ARG A 3 -0.03 -6.11 -27.45
C ARG A 3 -0.79 -6.71 -26.27
N MET A 4 -1.57 -7.75 -26.54
CA MET A 4 -2.19 -8.55 -25.48
C MET A 4 -1.10 -9.34 -24.76
N GLU A 5 -1.12 -9.30 -23.43
CA GLU A 5 -0.24 -10.10 -22.59
C GLU A 5 -1.08 -10.86 -21.58
N GLU A 6 -0.83 -12.15 -21.44
CA GLU A 6 -1.51 -13.02 -20.48
C GLU A 6 -0.67 -13.15 -19.21
N TYR A 7 -1.33 -12.99 -18.07
CA TYR A 7 -0.75 -13.13 -16.74
C TYR A 7 -1.56 -14.15 -15.96
N GLN A 8 -0.86 -15.10 -15.33
CA GLN A 8 -1.48 -16.05 -14.42
C GLN A 8 -1.33 -15.54 -12.98
N LEU A 9 -2.45 -15.37 -12.28
CA LEU A 9 -2.44 -15.06 -10.87
C LEU A 9 -2.13 -16.32 -10.05
N LEU A 10 -1.02 -16.32 -9.32
CA LEU A 10 -0.58 -17.45 -8.52
C LEU A 10 -1.02 -17.36 -7.06
N SER A 11 -0.94 -16.16 -6.46
CA SER A 11 -1.34 -15.94 -5.07
C SER A 11 -1.66 -14.46 -4.80
N ILE A 12 -2.55 -14.23 -3.84
CA ILE A 12 -2.87 -12.91 -3.30
C ILE A 12 -2.51 -12.90 -1.81
N LEU A 13 -1.77 -11.89 -1.39
CA LEU A 13 -1.50 -11.60 0.02
C LEU A 13 -2.36 -10.38 0.38
N ASP A 14 -3.47 -10.65 1.05
CA ASP A 14 -4.48 -9.64 1.34
C ASP A 14 -3.97 -8.49 2.23
N PHE A 15 -4.66 -7.37 2.07
CA PHE A 15 -4.48 -6.22 2.95
C PHE A 15 -4.90 -6.55 4.37
N ASN A 16 -4.09 -6.15 5.34
CA ASN A 16 -4.41 -6.19 6.76
C ASN A 16 -4.00 -4.84 7.39
N ASN A 17 -4.82 -4.30 8.29
CA ASN A 17 -4.55 -3.07 9.05
C ASN A 17 -3.23 -3.13 9.84
N VAL A 18 -2.79 -4.32 10.24
CA VAL A 18 -1.50 -4.55 10.90
C VAL A 18 -0.34 -4.41 9.91
N ARG A 19 -0.49 -4.95 8.71
CA ARG A 19 0.58 -5.00 7.68
C ARG A 19 0.61 -3.75 6.79
N LYS A 20 -0.51 -3.04 6.64
CA LYS A 20 -0.72 -1.83 5.83
C LYS A 20 -0.21 -1.92 4.39
N ARG A 21 -0.29 -3.11 3.80
CA ARG A 21 0.14 -3.41 2.41
C ARG A 21 -0.61 -4.61 1.86
N MET A 22 -0.60 -4.75 0.54
CA MET A 22 -1.19 -5.85 -0.21
C MET A 22 -0.24 -6.26 -1.33
N SER A 23 -0.14 -7.56 -1.58
CA SER A 23 0.72 -8.09 -2.65
C SER A 23 -0.01 -9.09 -3.53
N VAL A 24 0.40 -9.17 -4.80
CA VAL A 24 -0.04 -10.18 -5.75
C VAL A 24 1.17 -10.83 -6.38
N ILE A 25 1.10 -12.15 -6.56
CA ILE A 25 2.15 -12.91 -7.25
C ILE A 25 1.59 -13.34 -8.58
N LEU A 26 2.24 -12.89 -9.64
CA LEU A 26 1.87 -13.14 -11.02
C LEU A 26 2.96 -13.97 -11.70
N GLN A 27 2.54 -14.85 -12.59
CA GLN A 27 3.42 -15.53 -13.51
C GLN A 27 3.16 -15.05 -14.93
N ARG A 28 4.25 -14.72 -15.62
CA ARG A 28 4.27 -14.41 -17.04
C ARG A 28 5.35 -15.25 -17.68
N ASN A 29 4.95 -16.16 -18.57
CA ASN A 29 5.86 -17.17 -19.15
C ASN A 29 6.61 -17.92 -18.03
N ASP A 30 7.95 -17.89 -18.06
CA ASP A 30 8.82 -18.49 -17.05
C ASP A 30 9.24 -17.51 -15.94
N THR A 31 8.68 -16.30 -15.90
CA THR A 31 9.02 -15.28 -14.89
C THR A 31 7.91 -15.16 -13.86
N ILE A 32 8.27 -15.28 -12.59
CA ILE A 32 7.37 -15.05 -11.45
C ILE A 32 7.73 -13.69 -10.83
N ILE A 33 6.74 -12.82 -10.69
CA ILE A 33 6.90 -11.47 -10.15
C ILE A 33 5.88 -11.25 -9.04
N LEU A 34 6.38 -10.84 -7.88
CA LEU A 34 5.58 -10.27 -6.80
C LEU A 34 5.44 -8.77 -7.06
N TYR A 35 4.21 -8.26 -7.06
CA TYR A 35 3.90 -6.84 -6.97
C TYR A 35 3.33 -6.52 -5.59
N CYS A 36 3.87 -5.51 -4.93
CA CYS A 36 3.46 -5.05 -3.61
C CYS A 36 3.05 -3.58 -3.67
N LYS A 37 1.92 -3.24 -3.05
CA LYS A 37 1.47 -1.86 -2.82
C LYS A 37 1.18 -1.63 -1.35
N GLY A 38 1.59 -0.49 -0.81
CA GLY A 38 1.36 -0.18 0.61
C GLY A 38 1.74 1.23 1.02
N ALA A 39 1.68 1.48 2.32
CA ALA A 39 2.18 2.72 2.92
C ALA A 39 3.68 2.88 2.70
N ASP A 40 4.13 4.12 2.58
CA ASP A 40 5.52 4.53 2.37
C ASP A 40 6.48 3.91 3.40
N SER A 41 6.24 4.16 4.69
CA SER A 41 7.06 3.63 5.79
C SER A 41 7.20 2.11 5.73
N VAL A 42 6.11 1.39 5.42
CA VAL A 42 6.10 -0.07 5.42
C VAL A 42 6.86 -0.67 4.24
N ILE A 43 6.72 -0.07 3.06
CA ILE A 43 7.39 -0.55 1.84
C ILE A 43 8.87 -0.20 1.88
N TYR A 44 9.25 1.00 2.33
CA TYR A 44 10.64 1.45 2.35
C TYR A 44 11.55 0.55 3.20
N ASP A 45 11.05 0.02 4.33
CA ASP A 45 11.76 -0.94 5.19
C ASP A 45 12.05 -2.29 4.50
N ARG A 46 11.34 -2.59 3.41
CA ARG A 46 11.43 -3.87 2.67
C ARG A 46 12.12 -3.74 1.32
N LEU A 47 12.53 -2.53 0.94
CA LEU A 47 13.25 -2.29 -0.30
C LEU A 47 14.72 -2.70 -0.18
N GLY A 48 15.26 -3.30 -1.23
CA GLY A 48 16.68 -3.62 -1.33
C GLY A 48 17.58 -2.37 -1.21
N SER A 49 18.84 -2.58 -0.82
CA SER A 49 19.81 -1.49 -0.55
C SER A 49 20.31 -0.78 -1.82
N ASN A 50 20.27 -1.43 -2.98
CA ASN A 50 20.90 -0.95 -4.22
C ASN A 50 20.14 0.13 -5.01
N GLN A 51 19.31 0.95 -4.37
CA GLN A 51 18.42 1.91 -5.04
C GLN A 51 18.33 3.27 -4.34
N GLN A 52 19.39 3.69 -3.65
CA GLN A 52 19.39 4.89 -2.80
C GLN A 52 18.92 6.15 -3.56
N ASP A 53 19.38 6.35 -4.79
CA ASP A 53 19.02 7.53 -5.59
C ASP A 53 17.52 7.56 -5.94
N LEU A 54 16.97 6.40 -6.34
CA LEU A 54 15.56 6.28 -6.67
C LEU A 54 14.67 6.46 -5.42
N LYS A 55 15.12 5.90 -4.28
CA LYS A 55 14.44 6.06 -2.98
C LYS A 55 14.36 7.53 -2.57
N SER A 56 15.47 8.27 -2.68
CA SER A 56 15.55 9.69 -2.33
C SER A 56 14.62 10.54 -3.19
N ARG A 57 14.67 10.37 -4.52
CA ARG A 57 13.79 11.11 -5.44
C ARG A 57 12.31 10.81 -5.20
N THR A 58 11.98 9.53 -4.96
CA THR A 58 10.60 9.12 -4.70
C THR A 58 10.11 9.66 -3.35
N GLN A 59 10.99 9.79 -2.36
CA GLN A 59 10.65 10.37 -1.06
C GLN A 59 10.30 11.85 -1.16
N GLU A 60 11.02 12.61 -2.00
CA GLU A 60 10.68 14.01 -2.28
C GLU A 60 9.29 14.14 -2.90
N HIS A 61 8.94 13.27 -3.85
CA HIS A 61 7.60 13.24 -4.44
C HIS A 61 6.52 12.86 -3.41
N LEU A 62 6.78 11.87 -2.56
CA LEU A 62 5.87 11.49 -1.46
C LEU A 62 5.57 12.68 -0.55
N ASN A 63 6.61 13.41 -0.12
CA ASN A 63 6.47 14.57 0.74
C ASN A 63 5.65 15.68 0.06
N LYS A 64 5.86 15.89 -1.25
CA LYS A 64 5.09 16.86 -2.03
C LYS A 64 3.62 16.48 -2.10
N PHE A 65 3.31 15.23 -2.44
CA PHE A 65 1.92 14.75 -2.55
C PHE A 65 1.21 14.74 -1.20
N ALA A 66 1.90 14.38 -0.12
CA ALA A 66 1.37 14.48 1.23
C ALA A 66 1.07 15.94 1.63
N GLY A 67 1.93 16.88 1.23
CA GLY A 67 1.70 18.32 1.43
C GLY A 67 0.49 18.87 0.64
N GLU A 68 0.15 18.24 -0.48
CA GLU A 68 -1.05 18.54 -1.28
C GLU A 68 -2.31 17.80 -0.76
N GLY A 69 -2.19 16.99 0.30
CA GLY A 69 -3.31 16.23 0.88
C GLY A 69 -3.72 14.99 0.07
N LEU A 70 -2.87 14.55 -0.87
CA LEU A 70 -3.15 13.38 -1.69
C LEU A 70 -2.83 12.08 -0.94
N ARG A 71 -3.63 11.05 -1.16
CA ARG A 71 -3.37 9.71 -0.62
C ARG A 71 -2.27 9.05 -1.43
N THR A 72 -1.13 8.81 -0.80
CA THR A 72 0.03 8.19 -1.45
C THR A 72 0.12 6.69 -1.21
N LEU A 73 0.47 5.91 -2.24
CA LEU A 73 0.83 4.50 -2.11
C LEU A 73 2.15 4.24 -2.82
N VAL A 74 3.03 3.46 -2.21
CA VAL A 74 4.30 3.05 -2.80
C VAL A 74 4.14 1.68 -3.44
N LEU A 75 4.70 1.53 -4.64
CA LEU A 75 4.68 0.33 -5.46
C LEU A 75 6.09 -0.26 -5.53
N ALA A 76 6.21 -1.54 -5.23
CA ALA A 76 7.46 -2.28 -5.34
C ALA A 76 7.22 -3.63 -6.03
N GLU A 77 8.25 -4.17 -6.68
CA GLU A 77 8.23 -5.48 -7.30
C GLU A 77 9.41 -6.34 -6.84
N ARG A 78 9.24 -7.66 -6.89
CA ARG A 78 10.34 -8.60 -6.68
C ARG A 78 10.23 -9.75 -7.66
N ARG A 79 11.31 -10.06 -8.36
CA ARG A 79 11.41 -11.24 -9.21
C ARG A 79 11.76 -12.44 -8.35
N LEU A 80 11.02 -13.53 -8.52
CA LEU A 80 11.16 -14.76 -7.75
C LEU A 80 11.66 -15.87 -8.66
N THR A 81 12.54 -16.72 -8.14
CA THR A 81 12.89 -17.97 -8.82
C THR A 81 11.77 -18.99 -8.60
N LYS A 82 11.63 -19.91 -9.56
CA LYS A 82 10.59 -20.94 -9.49
C LYS A 82 10.79 -21.85 -8.28
N GLU A 83 12.04 -22.22 -7.99
CA GLU A 83 12.41 -23.08 -6.87
C GLU A 83 12.05 -22.43 -5.53
N PHE A 84 12.31 -21.13 -5.38
CA PHE A 84 11.94 -20.38 -4.18
C PHE A 84 10.42 -20.29 -4.04
N PHE A 85 9.71 -19.96 -5.12
CA PHE A 85 8.27 -19.82 -5.09
C PHE A 85 7.56 -21.15 -4.77
N ASP A 86 7.97 -22.26 -5.36
CA ASP A 86 7.38 -23.57 -5.12
C ASP A 86 7.58 -24.01 -3.64
N SER A 87 8.78 -23.78 -3.09
CA SER A 87 9.06 -23.99 -1.67
C SER A 87 8.21 -23.12 -0.75
N TRP A 88 8.08 -21.83 -1.10
CA TRP A 88 7.27 -20.88 -0.34
C TRP A 88 5.79 -21.25 -0.36
N LEU A 89 5.26 -21.66 -1.52
CA LEU A 89 3.87 -22.05 -1.70
C LEU A 89 3.49 -23.26 -0.84
N LEU A 90 4.40 -24.24 -0.71
CA LEU A 90 4.19 -25.39 0.17
C LEU A 90 4.04 -24.96 1.63
N ARG A 91 4.95 -24.10 2.11
CA ARG A 91 4.92 -23.58 3.50
C ARG A 91 3.73 -22.67 3.77
N GLN A 92 3.33 -21.88 2.77
CA GLN A 92 2.11 -21.07 2.86
C GLN A 92 0.86 -21.93 3.03
N ARG A 93 0.75 -23.03 2.28
CA ARG A 93 -0.37 -23.98 2.41
C ARG A 93 -0.38 -24.65 3.78
N GLU A 94 0.78 -25.06 4.28
CA GLU A 94 0.91 -25.64 5.61
C GLU A 94 0.49 -24.65 6.70
N ALA A 95 0.96 -23.40 6.62
CA ALA A 95 0.57 -22.33 7.54
C ALA A 95 -0.94 -22.04 7.47
N ALA A 96 -1.53 -22.05 6.27
CA ALA A 96 -2.96 -21.81 6.06
C ALA A 96 -3.86 -22.92 6.64
N LEU A 97 -3.36 -24.17 6.69
CA LEU A 97 -4.05 -25.33 7.27
C LEU A 97 -3.87 -25.44 8.79
N SER A 98 -3.02 -24.61 9.40
CA SER A 98 -2.76 -24.67 10.83
C SER A 98 -3.96 -24.18 11.63
N LEU A 99 -4.37 -24.97 12.63
CA LEU A 99 -5.50 -24.64 13.52
C LEU A 99 -5.13 -23.65 14.62
N ASP A 100 -3.83 -23.53 14.93
CA ASP A 100 -3.31 -22.70 16.02
C ASP A 100 -2.31 -21.67 15.48
N GLY A 101 -2.49 -20.40 15.88
CA GLY A 101 -1.61 -19.29 15.48
C GLY A 101 -1.53 -19.07 13.96
N ARG A 102 -2.62 -19.34 13.22
CA ARG A 102 -2.67 -19.27 11.75
C ARG A 102 -2.23 -17.90 11.21
N GLU A 103 -2.73 -16.82 11.79
CA GLU A 103 -2.45 -15.45 11.33
C GLU A 103 -0.97 -15.08 11.52
N ASP A 104 -0.38 -15.43 12.66
CA ASP A 104 1.03 -15.15 12.94
C ASP A 104 1.95 -15.95 12.00
N LYS A 105 1.65 -17.24 11.80
CA LYS A 105 2.39 -18.11 10.86
C LYS A 105 2.32 -17.57 9.43
N LEU A 106 1.13 -17.18 8.97
CA LEU A 106 0.97 -16.55 7.67
C LEU A 106 1.71 -15.22 7.58
N GLY A 107 1.70 -14.42 8.65
CA GLY A 107 2.45 -13.17 8.75
C GLY A 107 3.93 -13.36 8.48
N VAL A 108 4.56 -14.33 9.15
CA VAL A 108 5.99 -14.66 8.95
C VAL A 108 6.27 -15.10 7.52
N ILE A 109 5.43 -15.98 6.96
CA ILE A 109 5.57 -16.45 5.56
C ILE A 109 5.40 -15.29 4.57
N TYR A 110 4.52 -14.34 4.85
CA TYR A 110 4.29 -13.18 4.00
C TYR A 110 5.45 -12.17 4.09
N ASP A 111 5.99 -11.91 5.28
CA ASP A 111 7.16 -11.04 5.45
C ASP A 111 8.41 -11.58 4.73
N GLU A 112 8.57 -12.91 4.67
CA GLU A 112 9.71 -13.53 3.99
C GLU A 112 9.73 -13.26 2.47
N ILE A 113 8.58 -13.37 1.81
CA ILE A 113 8.50 -13.14 0.35
C ILE A 113 8.50 -11.66 -0.02
N GLU A 114 8.03 -10.80 0.89
CA GLU A 114 7.98 -9.34 0.74
C GLU A 114 9.23 -8.64 1.30
N CYS A 115 10.42 -9.18 1.02
CA CYS A 115 11.70 -8.56 1.38
C CYS A 115 12.58 -8.32 0.15
N ASP A 116 13.57 -7.42 0.26
CA ASP A 116 14.52 -7.07 -0.81
C ASP A 116 13.84 -6.69 -2.14
N MET A 117 12.75 -5.92 -2.05
CA MET A 117 11.98 -5.52 -3.22
C MET A 117 12.64 -4.35 -3.98
N GLN A 118 12.34 -4.24 -5.27
CA GLN A 118 12.71 -3.12 -6.12
C GLN A 118 11.59 -2.09 -6.16
N LEU A 119 11.91 -0.84 -5.90
CA LEU A 119 10.96 0.26 -5.95
C LEU A 119 10.60 0.54 -7.42
N VAL A 120 9.31 0.51 -7.71
CA VAL A 120 8.77 0.83 -9.04
C VAL A 120 8.37 2.31 -9.08
N GLY A 121 7.72 2.79 -8.02
CA GLY A 121 7.32 4.19 -7.92
C GLY A 121 6.27 4.45 -6.84
N VAL A 122 5.59 5.58 -6.99
CA VAL A 122 4.54 6.07 -6.08
C VAL A 122 3.32 6.49 -6.87
N THR A 123 2.14 6.26 -6.32
CA THR A 123 0.87 6.82 -6.81
C THR A 123 0.39 7.89 -5.85
N ALA A 124 -0.22 8.95 -6.37
CA ALA A 124 -0.93 9.95 -5.59
C ALA A 124 -2.39 9.96 -6.05
N ILE A 125 -3.30 9.71 -5.12
CA ILE A 125 -4.74 9.61 -5.37
C ILE A 125 -5.41 10.78 -4.67
N GLU A 126 -6.14 11.57 -5.44
CA GLU A 126 -6.97 12.65 -4.90
C GLU A 126 -8.30 12.08 -4.42
N ASP A 127 -8.57 12.20 -3.12
CA ASP A 127 -9.90 11.98 -2.56
C ASP A 127 -10.71 13.25 -2.76
N LYS A 128 -11.55 13.27 -3.81
CA LYS A 128 -12.32 14.46 -4.17
C LYS A 128 -13.32 14.83 -3.08
N LEU A 129 -13.19 16.06 -2.58
CA LEU A 129 -14.17 16.68 -1.71
C LEU A 129 -15.39 17.15 -2.52
N GLN A 130 -16.51 17.36 -1.85
CA GLN A 130 -17.67 18.00 -2.46
C GLN A 130 -17.34 19.45 -2.86
N ASP A 131 -18.00 19.93 -3.91
CA ASP A 131 -17.81 21.28 -4.42
C ASP A 131 -18.11 22.33 -3.34
N GLY A 132 -17.22 23.31 -3.20
CA GLY A 132 -17.37 24.42 -2.26
C GLY A 132 -17.06 24.11 -0.79
N VAL A 133 -16.70 22.87 -0.44
CA VAL A 133 -16.27 22.52 0.93
C VAL A 133 -15.06 23.34 1.40
N PRO A 134 -13.96 23.47 0.61
CA PRO A 134 -12.81 24.25 1.05
C PRO A 134 -13.15 25.73 1.32
N GLN A 135 -13.95 26.34 0.44
CA GLN A 135 -14.37 27.74 0.57
C GLN A 135 -15.27 27.94 1.80
N THR A 136 -16.18 26.99 2.06
CA THR A 136 -17.09 27.06 3.20
C THR A 136 -16.33 26.95 4.52
N ILE A 137 -15.38 26.01 4.62
CA ILE A 137 -14.51 25.86 5.79
C ILE A 137 -13.74 27.16 6.06
N ALA A 138 -13.14 27.77 5.02
CA ALA A 138 -12.41 29.02 5.15
C ALA A 138 -13.32 30.18 5.64
N ASN A 139 -14.54 30.28 5.09
CA ASN A 139 -15.50 31.31 5.50
C ASN A 139 -15.94 31.14 6.96
N LEU A 140 -16.21 29.90 7.39
CA LEU A 140 -16.58 29.59 8.77
C LEU A 140 -15.43 29.90 9.75
N GLN A 141 -14.18 29.58 9.38
CA GLN A 141 -12.99 29.94 10.17
C GLN A 141 -12.81 31.46 10.29
N MET A 142 -12.99 32.21 9.20
CA MET A 142 -12.96 33.69 9.23
C MET A 142 -14.06 34.28 10.12
N ALA A 143 -15.21 33.61 10.20
CA ALA A 143 -16.31 33.99 11.10
C ALA A 143 -16.05 33.62 12.57
N GLY A 144 -14.89 33.04 12.90
CA GLY A 144 -14.53 32.64 14.28
C GLY A 144 -15.14 31.32 14.74
N ILE A 145 -15.74 30.54 13.83
CA ILE A 145 -16.35 29.24 14.15
C ILE A 145 -15.24 28.18 14.17
N LYS A 146 -15.11 27.48 15.30
CA LYS A 146 -14.14 26.39 15.46
C LYS A 146 -14.70 25.12 14.82
N ILE A 147 -13.92 24.52 13.92
CA ILE A 147 -14.30 23.32 13.18
C ILE A 147 -13.56 22.13 13.76
N TRP A 148 -14.30 21.08 14.11
CA TRP A 148 -13.76 19.80 14.58
C TRP A 148 -14.16 18.70 13.60
N VAL A 149 -13.23 17.78 13.36
CA VAL A 149 -13.37 16.72 12.36
C VAL A 149 -13.37 15.37 13.09
N LEU A 150 -14.54 14.72 13.17
CA LEU A 150 -14.75 13.42 13.80
C LEU A 150 -15.11 12.37 12.76
N THR A 151 -14.32 11.29 12.71
CA THR A 151 -14.20 10.45 11.51
C THR A 151 -14.14 8.99 11.92
N GLY A 152 -15.01 8.14 11.38
CA GLY A 152 -15.12 6.71 11.75
C GLY A 152 -14.23 5.74 10.97
N VAL A 153 -13.58 6.21 9.90
CA VAL A 153 -12.51 5.48 9.19
C VAL A 153 -11.15 5.75 9.86
N CYS A 154 -10.12 4.97 9.53
CA CYS A 154 -8.74 5.22 9.97
C CYS A 154 -8.26 6.60 9.53
N VAL A 155 -8.60 7.61 10.34
CA VAL A 155 -8.29 9.04 10.33
C VAL A 155 -8.68 9.80 9.04
N VAL A 156 -9.42 10.91 9.25
CA VAL A 156 -9.88 12.01 8.36
C VAL A 156 -11.08 11.75 7.43
N ASP A 157 -12.28 12.13 7.91
CA ASP A 157 -13.54 12.41 7.19
C ASP A 157 -14.54 13.21 8.07
N ILE A 158 -14.91 14.41 7.63
CA ILE A 158 -15.57 15.49 8.40
C ILE A 158 -17.07 15.25 8.63
N PHE A 159 -17.54 15.45 9.88
CA PHE A 159 -18.97 15.59 10.20
C PHE A 159 -19.22 16.82 11.09
N PHE A 160 -20.24 17.62 10.73
CA PHE A 160 -20.63 18.85 11.43
C PHE A 160 -21.53 18.54 12.63
N CYS A 161 -21.17 19.07 13.81
CA CYS A 161 -22.09 19.19 14.94
C CYS A 161 -22.10 20.66 15.39
N PHE A 162 -23.25 21.32 15.25
CA PHE A 162 -23.51 22.63 15.85
C PHE A 162 -23.92 22.39 17.30
N GLU A 163 -23.06 22.74 18.27
CA GLU A 163 -23.53 23.04 19.61
C GLU A 163 -23.61 24.56 19.76
N MET A 164 -24.79 25.02 20.19
CA MET A 164 -25.12 26.39 20.60
C MET A 164 -24.57 26.70 21.99
#